data_AF-A0A6L6R2S9-F1
#
_entry.id   AF-A0A6L6R2S9-F1
#
_cell.length_a   1.000
_cell.length_b   1.000
_cell.length_c   1.000
_cell.angle_alpha   90.00
_cell.angle_beta   90.00
_cell.angle_gamma   90.00
#
_symmetry.space_group_name_H-M   'P 1'
#
loop_
_entity.id
_entity.type
_entity.pdbx_description
1 polymer ?
#
loop_
_entity_poly.entity_id
_entity_poly.type
_entity_poly.pdbx_seq_one_letter_code
_entity_poly.pdbx_strand_id
1 'polypeptide(L)'
;MRFHGAPTFIACGLALFVTLAPTASATTAKVDGVYAAGGQRQWISCAGTGAPTVVISSGLGATSAMWSKVLKPLRREHRVCISDRPGLGRSPARRGSKVTDAGEHAAELRALLARAGEDGPFILVGHSYAGLIVRAFAAADPGDVAGVLLLDAVYPGIHRTFLASYASPWHEGGTSIDMAASERATGGGPDLGATPLIVITAGDPAKATSWADRRWNAEQARAARLSTNSEHLFAKKSGHVIQQDDPAIVIAAVGRLTAEAR
;
A
#
# COMPACT_ATOMS: atom_id res chain seq x y z
N MET A 1 -9.54 -71.35 29.85
CA MET A 1 -9.77 -69.89 29.85
C MET A 1 -8.80 -69.25 28.86
N ARG A 2 -9.28 -68.79 27.70
CA ARG A 2 -8.51 -67.99 26.73
C ARG A 2 -9.44 -66.88 26.21
N PHE A 3 -9.23 -65.65 26.69
CA PHE A 3 -9.94 -64.48 26.19
C PHE A 3 -9.22 -63.96 24.94
N HIS A 4 -9.95 -63.86 23.82
CA HIS A 4 -9.51 -63.16 22.62
C HIS A 4 -9.96 -61.69 22.74
N GLY A 5 -9.02 -60.75 22.82
CA GLY A 5 -9.30 -59.32 22.74
C GLY A 5 -9.33 -58.87 21.28
N ALA A 6 -10.42 -58.23 20.86
CA ALA A 6 -10.51 -57.56 19.56
C ALA A 6 -9.90 -56.14 19.65
N PRO A 7 -9.22 -55.64 18.61
CA PRO A 7 -8.66 -54.30 18.62
C PRO A 7 -9.73 -53.26 18.26
N THR A 8 -9.87 -52.24 19.11
CA THR A 8 -10.71 -51.06 18.86
C THR A 8 -9.98 -50.11 17.92
N PHE A 9 -10.49 -49.93 16.69
CA PHE A 9 -10.00 -48.89 15.77
C PHE A 9 -10.67 -47.55 16.10
N ILE A 10 -9.87 -46.57 16.54
CA ILE A 10 -10.31 -45.18 16.72
C ILE A 10 -10.22 -44.50 15.34
N ALA A 11 -11.37 -44.24 14.73
CA ALA A 11 -11.46 -43.44 13.51
C ALA A 11 -11.29 -41.95 13.88
N CYS A 12 -10.13 -41.39 13.56
CA CYS A 12 -9.88 -39.95 13.66
C CYS A 12 -10.57 -39.25 12.48
N GLY A 13 -11.77 -38.71 12.69
CA GLY A 13 -12.48 -37.90 11.71
C GLY A 13 -11.83 -36.52 11.58
N LEU A 14 -11.12 -36.28 10.48
CA LEU A 14 -10.59 -34.97 10.14
C LEU A 14 -11.76 -34.08 9.69
N ALA A 15 -12.26 -33.21 10.57
CA ALA A 15 -13.26 -32.21 10.21
C ALA A 15 -12.60 -31.15 9.32
N LEU A 16 -12.90 -31.17 8.03
CA LEU A 16 -12.49 -30.15 7.07
C LEU A 16 -13.33 -28.89 7.33
N PHE A 17 -12.80 -27.93 8.08
CA PHE A 17 -13.40 -26.60 8.20
C PHE A 17 -13.15 -25.84 6.90
N VAL A 18 -14.13 -25.84 6.00
CA VAL A 18 -14.15 -24.93 4.85
C VAL A 18 -14.54 -23.54 5.37
N THR A 19 -13.56 -22.68 5.61
CA THR A 19 -13.79 -21.27 5.87
C THR A 19 -14.16 -20.59 4.55
N LEU A 20 -15.44 -20.32 4.33
CA LEU A 20 -15.89 -19.42 3.27
C LEU A 20 -15.35 -18.03 3.57
N ALA A 21 -14.35 -17.58 2.80
CA ALA A 21 -13.91 -16.20 2.83
C ALA A 21 -15.12 -15.31 2.44
N PRO A 22 -15.40 -14.23 3.18
CA PRO A 22 -16.48 -13.32 2.80
C PRO A 22 -16.16 -12.74 1.41
N THR A 23 -17.06 -12.97 0.45
CA THR A 23 -16.98 -12.32 -0.86
C THR A 23 -17.26 -10.84 -0.69
N ALA A 24 -16.22 -9.99 -0.82
CA ALA A 24 -16.36 -8.55 -0.79
C ALA A 24 -17.41 -8.10 -1.82
N SER A 25 -18.45 -7.39 -1.35
CA SER A 25 -19.50 -6.87 -2.22
C SER A 25 -18.97 -5.66 -2.98
N ALA A 26 -18.98 -5.72 -4.32
CA ALA A 26 -18.46 -4.63 -5.15
C ALA A 26 -19.33 -3.37 -5.02
N THR A 27 -18.84 -2.38 -4.27
CA THR A 27 -19.48 -1.06 -4.18
C THR A 27 -19.39 -0.33 -5.53
N THR A 28 -20.52 0.19 -6.01
CA THR A 28 -20.62 0.91 -7.29
C THR A 28 -20.91 2.40 -7.11
N ALA A 29 -21.22 2.83 -5.89
CA ALA A 29 -21.53 4.22 -5.60
C ALA A 29 -20.30 5.10 -5.82
N LYS A 30 -20.47 6.22 -6.52
CA LYS A 30 -19.40 7.21 -6.67
C LYS A 30 -19.22 7.95 -5.34
N VAL A 31 -17.98 7.98 -4.84
CA VAL A 31 -17.58 8.79 -3.70
C VAL A 31 -16.70 9.93 -4.21
N ASP A 32 -16.99 11.16 -3.83
CA ASP A 32 -16.14 12.34 -4.10
C ASP A 32 -16.50 13.45 -3.11
N GLY A 33 -15.67 13.65 -2.09
CA GLY A 33 -15.97 14.63 -1.05
C GLY A 33 -15.01 14.59 0.12
N VAL A 34 -15.19 15.54 1.04
CA VAL A 34 -14.43 15.63 2.30
C VAL A 34 -15.21 14.94 3.40
N TYR A 35 -14.59 13.94 4.03
CA TYR A 35 -15.17 13.16 5.13
C TYR A 35 -14.37 13.34 6.41
N ALA A 36 -15.06 13.29 7.55
CA ALA A 36 -14.43 13.26 8.87
C ALA A 36 -14.24 11.82 9.32
N ALA A 37 -13.00 11.39 9.52
CA ALA A 37 -12.62 10.04 9.94
C ALA A 37 -11.21 10.06 10.55
N GLY A 38 -10.92 9.15 11.50
CA GLY A 38 -9.61 9.08 12.14
C GLY A 38 -9.15 10.38 12.82
N GLY A 39 -10.10 11.18 13.31
CA GLY A 39 -9.80 12.50 13.90
C GLY A 39 -9.48 13.62 12.90
N GLN A 40 -9.42 13.32 11.60
CA GLN A 40 -9.10 14.27 10.54
C GLN A 40 -10.27 14.51 9.59
N ARG A 41 -10.15 15.53 8.73
CA ARG A 41 -11.01 15.74 7.57
C ARG A 41 -10.18 15.56 6.31
N GLN A 42 -10.56 14.60 5.48
CA GLN A 42 -9.81 14.28 4.26
C GLN A 42 -10.76 14.15 3.07
N TRP A 43 -10.31 14.67 1.94
CA TRP A 43 -10.93 14.42 0.66
C TRP A 43 -10.58 13.01 0.17
N ILE A 44 -11.58 12.29 -0.33
CA ILE A 44 -11.44 11.01 -1.02
C ILE A 44 -12.32 10.99 -2.26
N SER A 45 -11.84 10.33 -3.31
CA SER A 45 -12.65 9.95 -4.45
C SER A 45 -12.48 8.48 -4.79
N CYS A 46 -13.59 7.78 -4.82
CA CYS A 46 -13.71 6.40 -5.26
C CYS A 46 -14.66 6.31 -6.45
N ALA A 47 -14.19 5.70 -7.53
CA ALA A 47 -14.93 5.52 -8.77
C ALA A 47 -14.53 4.22 -9.46
N GLY A 48 -15.35 3.78 -10.42
CA GLY A 48 -15.24 2.46 -11.04
C GLY A 48 -15.91 1.38 -10.20
N THR A 49 -15.73 0.13 -10.60
CA THR A 49 -16.43 -1.05 -10.07
C THR A 49 -15.52 -2.26 -10.00
N GLY A 50 -15.91 -3.25 -9.21
CA GLY A 50 -15.20 -4.53 -9.07
C GLY A 50 -14.48 -4.64 -7.73
N ALA A 51 -14.01 -5.84 -7.45
CA ALA A 51 -13.21 -6.16 -6.28
C ALA A 51 -11.92 -6.90 -6.72
N PRO A 52 -10.84 -6.83 -5.93
CA PRO A 52 -10.69 -5.99 -4.72
C PRO A 52 -10.57 -4.49 -5.06
N THR A 53 -10.88 -3.60 -4.10
CA THR A 53 -10.73 -2.15 -4.29
C THR A 53 -9.26 -1.76 -4.33
N VAL A 54 -8.87 -0.97 -5.34
CA VAL A 54 -7.52 -0.39 -5.46
C VAL A 54 -7.46 0.93 -4.69
N VAL A 55 -6.58 1.01 -3.70
CA VAL A 55 -6.39 2.20 -2.86
C VAL A 55 -5.04 2.82 -3.15
N ILE A 56 -5.04 4.05 -3.64
CA ILE A 56 -3.83 4.79 -4.01
C ILE A 56 -3.46 5.81 -2.94
N SER A 57 -2.21 5.78 -2.48
CA SER A 57 -1.61 6.75 -1.57
C SER A 57 -0.39 7.42 -2.20
N SER A 58 -0.40 8.76 -2.18
CA SER A 58 0.61 9.60 -2.85
C SER A 58 1.87 9.78 -2.00
N GLY A 59 3.03 10.01 -2.63
CA GLY A 59 4.27 10.36 -1.93
C GLY A 59 4.20 11.63 -1.07
N LEU A 60 5.27 11.92 -0.32
CA LEU A 60 5.34 13.04 0.61
C LEU A 60 5.03 14.37 -0.08
N GLY A 61 4.08 15.14 0.47
CA GLY A 61 3.65 16.42 -0.10
C GLY A 61 2.90 16.35 -1.45
N ALA A 62 2.84 15.17 -2.08
CA ALA A 62 2.12 14.96 -3.33
C ALA A 62 0.62 14.77 -3.09
N THR A 63 -0.16 15.04 -4.13
CA THR A 63 -1.63 14.97 -4.11
C THR A 63 -2.14 14.00 -5.17
N SER A 64 -3.44 13.72 -5.11
CA SER A 64 -4.20 13.00 -6.13
C SER A 64 -4.01 13.53 -7.55
N ALA A 65 -3.66 14.81 -7.74
CA ALA A 65 -3.37 15.39 -9.05
C ALA A 65 -2.20 14.68 -9.77
N MET A 66 -1.24 14.15 -9.01
CA MET A 66 -0.08 13.41 -9.54
C MET A 66 -0.47 12.06 -10.17
N TRP A 67 -1.70 11.62 -10.02
CA TRP A 67 -2.19 10.33 -10.53
C TRP A 67 -3.14 10.47 -11.73
N SER A 68 -3.29 11.70 -12.25
CA SER A 68 -4.22 12.02 -13.35
C SER A 68 -4.08 11.13 -14.59
N LYS A 69 -2.85 10.72 -14.94
CA LYS A 69 -2.58 9.86 -16.11
C LYS A 69 -2.99 8.39 -15.94
N VAL A 70 -3.13 7.90 -14.69
CA VAL A 70 -3.49 6.49 -14.42
C VAL A 70 -4.91 6.32 -13.88
N LEU A 71 -5.47 7.34 -13.20
CA LEU A 71 -6.78 7.21 -12.57
C LEU A 71 -7.90 6.88 -13.57
N LYS A 72 -7.96 7.57 -14.72
CA LYS A 72 -9.04 7.33 -15.70
C LYS A 72 -8.95 5.94 -16.32
N PRO A 73 -7.78 5.46 -16.81
CA PRO A 73 -7.64 4.07 -17.24
C PRO A 73 -8.02 3.05 -16.17
N LEU A 74 -7.48 3.16 -14.96
CA LEU A 74 -7.75 2.18 -13.89
C LEU A 74 -9.23 2.13 -13.51
N ARG A 75 -9.91 3.29 -13.43
CA ARG A 75 -11.34 3.37 -13.07
C ARG A 75 -12.28 2.81 -14.12
N ARG A 76 -11.80 2.50 -15.34
CA ARG A 76 -12.60 1.80 -16.36
C ARG A 76 -12.75 0.31 -16.03
N GLU A 77 -11.79 -0.26 -15.34
CA GLU A 77 -11.67 -1.72 -15.15
C GLU A 77 -11.74 -2.14 -13.68
N HIS A 78 -11.48 -1.21 -12.76
CA HIS A 78 -11.37 -1.47 -11.33
C HIS A 78 -12.11 -0.41 -10.50
N ARG A 79 -12.48 -0.79 -9.28
CA ARG A 79 -12.84 0.16 -8.23
C ARG A 79 -11.56 0.80 -7.70
N VAL A 80 -11.44 2.12 -7.80
CA VAL A 80 -10.22 2.86 -7.43
C VAL A 80 -10.55 4.04 -6.52
N CYS A 81 -9.99 4.00 -5.32
CA CYS A 81 -9.98 5.05 -4.33
C CYS A 81 -8.64 5.79 -4.29
N ILE A 82 -8.71 7.11 -4.17
CA ILE A 82 -7.55 7.96 -3.90
C ILE A 82 -7.97 9.08 -2.96
N SER A 83 -7.12 9.42 -2.01
CA SER A 83 -7.34 10.51 -1.07
C SER A 83 -6.16 11.48 -1.05
N ASP A 84 -6.44 12.70 -0.62
CA ASP A 84 -5.40 13.67 -0.25
C ASP A 84 -5.26 13.66 1.28
N ARG A 85 -4.03 13.56 1.79
CA ARG A 85 -3.77 13.63 3.24
C ARG A 85 -4.10 15.01 3.80
N PRO A 86 -4.32 15.16 5.12
CA PRO A 86 -4.67 16.45 5.73
C PRO A 86 -3.67 17.56 5.37
N GLY A 87 -4.18 18.73 4.99
CA GLY A 87 -3.39 19.88 4.57
C GLY A 87 -2.82 19.82 3.15
N LEU A 88 -3.12 18.75 2.39
CA LEU A 88 -2.70 18.62 0.99
C LEU A 88 -3.90 18.68 0.04
N GLY A 89 -3.67 19.21 -1.16
CA GLY A 89 -4.64 19.17 -2.26
C GLY A 89 -6.03 19.66 -1.88
N ARG A 90 -7.01 18.75 -1.94
CA ARG A 90 -8.43 19.02 -1.66
C ARG A 90 -8.80 18.82 -0.17
N SER A 91 -7.86 18.39 0.66
CA SER A 91 -8.09 18.14 2.08
C SER A 91 -7.88 19.40 2.93
N PRO A 92 -8.78 19.67 3.90
CA PRO A 92 -8.56 20.71 4.89
C PRO A 92 -7.26 20.51 5.68
N ALA A 93 -6.77 21.59 6.30
CA ALA A 93 -5.61 21.54 7.18
C ALA A 93 -5.76 20.49 8.30
N ARG A 94 -4.62 19.86 8.65
CA ARG A 94 -4.55 18.90 9.74
C ARG A 94 -5.02 19.52 11.06
N ARG A 95 -5.79 18.73 11.81
CA ARG A 95 -6.20 19.06 13.18
C ARG A 95 -5.24 18.43 14.19
N GLY A 96 -4.96 19.15 15.26
CA GLY A 96 -4.16 18.65 16.37
C GLY A 96 -2.66 18.65 16.08
N SER A 97 -2.06 17.45 16.08
CA SER A 97 -0.61 17.25 16.14
C SER A 97 0.16 18.00 15.04
N LYS A 98 1.33 18.52 15.42
CA LYS A 98 2.31 19.15 14.51
C LYS A 98 3.33 18.17 13.95
N VAL A 99 3.42 16.98 14.52
CA VAL A 99 4.31 15.89 14.09
C VAL A 99 3.47 14.65 13.85
N THR A 100 3.72 13.95 12.75
CA THR A 100 2.95 12.76 12.37
C THR A 100 3.84 11.65 11.83
N ASP A 101 3.31 10.45 11.70
CA ASP A 101 4.01 9.33 11.09
C ASP A 101 3.15 8.47 10.15
N ALA A 102 3.79 7.53 9.45
CA ALA A 102 3.12 6.65 8.50
C ALA A 102 2.07 5.72 9.13
N GLY A 103 2.22 5.36 10.41
CA GLY A 103 1.24 4.56 11.15
C GLY A 103 -0.05 5.34 11.41
N GLU A 104 0.08 6.60 11.85
CA GLU A 104 -1.08 7.50 11.98
C GLU A 104 -1.77 7.70 10.63
N HIS A 105 -1.02 7.95 9.56
CA HIS A 105 -1.60 8.08 8.21
C HIS A 105 -2.29 6.80 7.72
N ALA A 106 -1.77 5.62 8.06
CA ALA A 106 -2.39 4.34 7.73
C ALA A 106 -3.72 4.16 8.48
N ALA A 107 -3.76 4.46 9.78
CA ALA A 107 -4.97 4.41 10.58
C ALA A 107 -6.04 5.39 10.07
N GLU A 108 -5.62 6.60 9.68
CA GLU A 108 -6.48 7.61 9.08
C GLU A 108 -7.05 7.17 7.73
N LEU A 109 -6.22 6.57 6.87
CA LEU A 109 -6.66 6.02 5.59
C LEU A 109 -7.69 4.90 5.78
N ARG A 110 -7.44 3.98 6.72
CA ARG A 110 -8.37 2.89 7.05
C ARG A 110 -9.72 3.43 7.52
N ALA A 111 -9.71 4.40 8.44
CA ALA A 111 -10.93 5.03 8.91
C ALA A 111 -11.67 5.79 7.79
N LEU A 112 -10.93 6.42 6.87
CA LEU A 112 -11.51 7.13 5.73
C LEU A 112 -12.17 6.19 4.72
N LEU A 113 -11.55 5.04 4.41
CA LEU A 113 -12.12 4.00 3.55
C LEU A 113 -13.42 3.44 4.15
N ALA A 114 -13.40 3.04 5.42
CA ALA A 114 -14.59 2.57 6.12
C ALA A 114 -15.71 3.64 6.11
N ARG A 115 -15.35 4.92 6.32
CA ARG A 115 -16.33 6.02 6.27
C ARG A 115 -16.88 6.26 4.87
N ALA A 116 -16.11 5.97 3.83
CA ALA A 116 -16.53 6.04 2.44
C ALA A 116 -17.36 4.83 1.99
N GLY A 117 -17.50 3.80 2.85
CA GLY A 117 -18.20 2.55 2.52
C GLY A 117 -17.38 1.64 1.61
N GLU A 118 -16.05 1.69 1.73
CA GLU A 118 -15.13 0.78 1.05
C GLU A 118 -14.68 -0.29 2.04
N ASP A 119 -15.01 -1.53 1.73
CA ASP A 119 -14.61 -2.71 2.47
C ASP A 119 -13.53 -3.47 1.69
N GLY A 120 -12.60 -4.10 2.40
CA GLY A 120 -11.54 -4.88 1.78
C GLY A 120 -11.93 -6.32 1.45
N PRO A 121 -10.96 -7.16 1.06
CA PRO A 121 -9.53 -6.83 1.05
C PRO A 121 -9.16 -5.81 -0.03
N PHE A 122 -8.04 -5.11 0.14
CA PHE A 122 -7.60 -4.03 -0.75
C PHE A 122 -6.35 -4.38 -1.58
N ILE A 123 -6.25 -3.82 -2.78
CA ILE A 123 -4.96 -3.65 -3.47
C ILE A 123 -4.39 -2.29 -3.06
N LEU A 124 -3.29 -2.28 -2.31
CA LEU A 124 -2.68 -1.04 -1.81
C LEU A 124 -1.57 -0.57 -2.74
N VAL A 125 -1.66 0.68 -3.21
CA VAL A 125 -0.66 1.31 -4.08
C VAL A 125 0.00 2.47 -3.35
N GLY A 126 1.31 2.37 -3.10
CA GLY A 126 2.08 3.39 -2.39
C GLY A 126 3.24 3.93 -3.22
N HIS A 127 3.27 5.23 -3.48
CA HIS A 127 4.41 5.91 -4.11
C HIS A 127 5.33 6.55 -3.07
N SER A 128 6.64 6.39 -3.20
CA SER A 128 7.62 7.10 -2.36
C SER A 128 7.33 6.89 -0.86
N TYR A 129 7.22 7.96 -0.07
CA TYR A 129 6.83 7.91 1.35
C TYR A 129 5.57 7.07 1.64
N ALA A 130 4.58 7.06 0.74
CA ALA A 130 3.38 6.26 0.93
C ALA A 130 3.65 4.75 0.92
N GLY A 131 4.83 4.30 0.47
CA GLY A 131 5.30 2.93 0.69
C GLY A 131 5.35 2.55 2.18
N LEU A 132 5.74 3.47 3.06
CA LEU A 132 5.69 3.23 4.51
C LEU A 132 4.24 3.22 5.02
N ILE A 133 3.37 4.08 4.47
CA ILE A 133 1.96 4.18 4.86
C ILE A 133 1.23 2.88 4.52
N VAL A 134 1.33 2.39 3.28
CA VAL A 134 0.62 1.17 2.86
C VAL A 134 1.17 -0.07 3.54
N ARG A 135 2.47 -0.08 3.89
CA ARG A 135 3.06 -1.16 4.69
C ARG A 135 2.60 -1.13 6.14
N ALA A 136 2.48 0.05 6.76
CA ALA A 136 1.89 0.18 8.09
C ALA A 136 0.39 -0.21 8.08
N PHE A 137 -0.34 0.11 7.01
CA PHE A 137 -1.72 -0.32 6.81
C PHE A 137 -1.84 -1.84 6.78
N ALA A 138 -0.99 -2.51 5.99
CA ALA A 138 -0.95 -3.96 5.86
C ALA A 138 -0.49 -4.65 7.16
N ALA A 139 0.46 -4.06 7.89
CA ALA A 139 0.95 -4.61 9.14
C ALA A 139 -0.10 -4.60 10.26
N ALA A 140 -1.02 -3.63 10.24
CA ALA A 140 -2.10 -3.55 11.22
C ALA A 140 -3.18 -4.63 11.03
N ASP A 141 -3.48 -5.01 9.78
CA ASP A 141 -4.44 -6.06 9.45
C ASP A 141 -4.09 -6.73 8.09
N PRO A 142 -3.29 -7.80 8.09
CA PRO A 142 -2.86 -8.47 6.86
C PRO A 142 -4.00 -9.13 6.09
N GLY A 143 -5.09 -9.53 6.78
CA GLY A 143 -6.23 -10.21 6.16
C GLY A 143 -7.06 -9.28 5.26
N ASP A 144 -6.88 -7.97 5.42
CA ASP A 144 -7.58 -6.92 4.67
C ASP A 144 -6.78 -6.46 3.43
N VAL A 145 -5.72 -7.19 3.04
CA VAL A 145 -4.84 -6.83 1.91
C VAL A 145 -4.73 -7.98 0.92
N ALA A 146 -5.24 -7.75 -0.28
CA ALA A 146 -5.20 -8.68 -1.39
C ALA A 146 -3.93 -8.56 -2.26
N GLY A 147 -3.22 -7.43 -2.16
CA GLY A 147 -1.99 -7.20 -2.92
C GLY A 147 -1.40 -5.83 -2.67
N VAL A 148 -0.11 -5.67 -2.96
CA VAL A 148 0.64 -4.42 -2.73
C VAL A 148 1.44 -4.03 -3.97
N LEU A 149 1.34 -2.76 -4.36
CA LEU A 149 2.18 -2.13 -5.38
C LEU A 149 3.02 -1.02 -4.75
N LEU A 150 4.33 -1.19 -4.78
CA LEU A 150 5.29 -0.18 -4.31
C LEU A 150 5.93 0.52 -5.52
N LEU A 151 5.68 1.82 -5.66
CA LEU A 151 6.25 2.64 -6.73
C LEU A 151 7.38 3.49 -6.17
N ASP A 152 8.61 3.17 -6.55
CA ASP A 152 9.84 3.86 -6.15
C ASP A 152 9.76 4.29 -4.68
N ALA A 153 9.52 3.30 -3.82
CA ALA A 153 8.97 3.51 -2.49
C ALA A 153 10.06 3.69 -1.44
N VAL A 154 9.79 4.49 -0.42
CA VAL A 154 10.68 4.56 0.75
C VAL A 154 10.69 3.21 1.47
N TYR A 155 11.89 2.70 1.74
CA TYR A 155 12.12 1.46 2.50
C TYR A 155 12.91 1.74 3.79
N PRO A 156 12.67 0.98 4.89
CA PRO A 156 13.33 1.20 6.16
C PRO A 156 14.86 1.25 6.10
N GLY A 157 15.44 2.18 6.85
CA GLY A 157 16.86 2.46 6.90
C GLY A 157 17.32 3.58 5.96
N ILE A 158 16.46 4.05 5.05
CA ILE A 158 16.85 5.12 4.14
C ILE A 158 17.01 6.45 4.84
N HIS A 159 16.16 6.77 5.82
CA HIS A 159 16.31 8.01 6.57
C HIS A 159 17.71 8.04 7.21
N ARG A 160 18.24 6.95 7.77
CA ARG A 160 19.60 6.94 8.35
C ARG A 160 20.73 7.15 7.33
N THR A 161 20.52 6.82 6.06
CA THR A 161 21.53 6.96 5.00
C THR A 161 21.41 8.28 4.22
N PHE A 162 20.19 8.74 3.96
CA PHE A 162 19.90 10.04 3.32
C PHE A 162 19.88 11.22 4.32
N LEU A 163 19.52 11.04 5.61
CA LEU A 163 19.50 12.11 6.63
C LEU A 163 20.90 12.62 6.97
N ALA A 164 21.95 11.82 6.77
CA ALA A 164 23.31 12.35 6.86
C ALA A 164 23.56 13.46 5.82
N SER A 165 22.77 13.50 4.74
CA SER A 165 22.85 14.49 3.66
C SER A 165 21.72 15.54 3.68
N TYR A 166 20.59 15.28 4.33
CA TYR A 166 19.44 16.18 4.40
C TYR A 166 19.11 16.53 5.86
N ALA A 167 19.75 17.57 6.39
CA ALA A 167 19.50 18.13 7.73
C ALA A 167 18.13 18.85 7.86
N SER A 168 17.19 18.62 6.94
CA SER A 168 15.89 19.28 6.92
C SER A 168 14.81 18.31 7.38
N PRO A 169 13.93 18.68 8.32
CA PRO A 169 12.87 17.80 8.74
C PRO A 169 11.92 17.54 7.56
N TRP A 170 11.39 16.32 7.48
CA TRP A 170 10.38 15.95 6.49
C TRP A 170 9.08 16.66 6.86
N HIS A 171 8.40 17.27 5.89
CA HIS A 171 7.16 17.99 6.15
C HIS A 171 6.14 17.78 5.04
N GLU A 172 4.86 17.77 5.41
CA GLU A 172 3.73 17.88 4.50
C GLU A 172 2.51 18.45 5.21
N GLY A 173 1.61 19.11 4.47
CA GLY A 173 0.31 19.51 4.98
C GLY A 173 0.33 20.43 6.22
N GLY A 174 1.45 21.13 6.47
CA GLY A 174 1.66 21.94 7.67
C GLY A 174 2.12 21.17 8.91
N THR A 175 2.63 19.94 8.74
CA THR A 175 3.16 19.09 9.81
C THR A 175 4.53 18.51 9.46
N SER A 176 5.33 18.24 10.50
CA SER A 176 6.56 17.47 10.36
C SER A 176 6.25 15.97 10.34
N ILE A 177 7.09 15.19 9.67
CA ILE A 177 7.01 13.73 9.61
C ILE A 177 8.15 13.11 10.42
N ASP A 178 7.80 12.31 11.42
CA ASP A 178 8.74 11.43 12.09
C ASP A 178 8.97 10.19 11.23
N MET A 179 10.02 10.23 10.41
CA MET A 179 10.40 9.10 9.55
C MET A 179 10.88 7.89 10.35
N ALA A 180 11.46 8.09 11.53
CA ALA A 180 11.90 6.97 12.36
C ALA A 180 10.67 6.25 12.95
N ALA A 181 9.66 6.98 13.42
CA ALA A 181 8.38 6.41 13.81
C ALA A 181 7.67 5.76 12.63
N SER A 182 7.70 6.39 11.45
CA SER A 182 7.11 5.84 10.22
C SER A 182 7.70 4.47 9.86
N GLU A 183 9.02 4.31 9.97
CA GLU A 183 9.66 3.01 9.74
C GLU A 183 9.31 2.00 10.82
N ARG A 184 9.28 2.41 12.10
CA ARG A 184 8.83 1.56 13.21
C ARG A 184 7.37 1.13 13.07
N ALA A 185 6.51 1.96 12.48
CA ALA A 185 5.10 1.67 12.24
C ALA A 185 4.90 0.58 11.18
N THR A 186 5.89 0.37 10.30
CA THR A 186 5.93 -0.84 9.46
C THR A 186 6.25 -2.10 10.27
N GLY A 187 6.49 -1.97 11.58
CA GLY A 187 6.65 -3.06 12.56
C GLY A 187 7.94 -3.86 12.44
N GLY A 188 8.82 -3.53 11.49
CA GLY A 188 9.71 -4.56 10.93
C GLY A 188 8.94 -5.77 10.37
N GLY A 189 7.63 -5.65 10.15
CA GLY A 189 6.73 -6.76 9.86
C GLY A 189 5.82 -6.48 8.65
N PRO A 190 4.82 -7.35 8.46
CA PRO A 190 5.09 -8.76 8.24
C PRO A 190 5.95 -8.90 6.98
N ASP A 191 6.70 -10.00 6.89
CA ASP A 191 6.82 -10.66 5.60
C ASP A 191 5.39 -10.78 5.07
N LEU A 192 5.02 -10.03 4.02
CA LEU A 192 3.75 -10.10 3.31
C LEU A 192 3.39 -11.55 2.94
N GLY A 193 4.31 -12.50 3.16
CA GLY A 193 4.03 -13.93 3.15
C GLY A 193 3.85 -14.32 1.71
N ALA A 194 2.63 -14.74 1.36
CA ALA A 194 2.27 -15.02 -0.02
C ALA A 194 1.41 -13.91 -0.66
N THR A 195 1.14 -12.81 0.04
CA THR A 195 0.35 -11.69 -0.52
C THR A 195 1.08 -11.16 -1.76
N PRO A 196 0.42 -11.08 -2.93
CA PRO A 196 1.02 -10.58 -4.16
C PRO A 196 1.66 -9.21 -3.98
N LEU A 197 2.93 -9.09 -4.40
CA LEU A 197 3.71 -7.86 -4.34
C LEU A 197 4.30 -7.53 -5.70
N ILE A 198 4.13 -6.29 -6.15
CA ILE A 198 4.91 -5.75 -7.25
C ILE A 198 5.68 -4.52 -6.77
N VAL A 199 6.99 -4.50 -7.01
CA VAL A 199 7.84 -3.33 -6.81
C VAL A 199 8.22 -2.77 -8.18
N ILE A 200 7.99 -1.48 -8.40
CA ILE A 200 8.42 -0.79 -9.61
C ILE A 200 9.42 0.29 -9.22
N THR A 201 10.65 0.16 -9.69
CA THR A 201 11.73 1.12 -9.45
C THR A 201 11.92 2.06 -10.64
N ALA A 202 12.19 3.32 -10.35
CA ALA A 202 12.48 4.31 -11.39
C ALA A 202 13.86 4.10 -11.99
N GLY A 203 13.98 4.30 -13.30
CA GLY A 203 15.24 4.25 -14.02
C GLY A 203 15.77 2.84 -14.29
N ASP A 204 16.92 2.80 -14.96
CA ASP A 204 17.62 1.57 -15.30
C ASP A 204 18.73 1.33 -14.26
N PRO A 205 18.70 0.24 -13.46
CA PRO A 205 19.69 0.00 -12.42
C PRO A 205 21.09 -0.19 -13.00
N ALA A 206 21.22 -0.63 -14.26
CA ALA A 206 22.52 -0.75 -14.94
C ALA A 206 23.15 0.62 -15.23
N LYS A 207 22.37 1.71 -15.16
CA LYS A 207 22.82 3.09 -15.37
C LYS A 207 23.01 3.86 -14.06
N ALA A 208 22.91 3.20 -12.91
CA ALA A 208 23.08 3.84 -11.60
C ALA A 208 24.54 4.24 -11.35
N THR A 209 24.85 5.52 -11.51
CA THR A 209 26.22 6.05 -11.40
C THR A 209 26.54 6.57 -10.01
N SER A 210 25.56 7.10 -9.26
CA SER A 210 25.80 7.65 -7.92
C SER A 210 25.68 6.59 -6.82
N TRP A 211 26.30 6.85 -5.67
CA TRP A 211 26.12 6.03 -4.47
C TRP A 211 24.65 6.02 -4.00
N ALA A 212 23.98 7.17 -4.09
CA ALA A 212 22.58 7.32 -3.72
C ALA A 212 21.67 6.44 -4.60
N ASP A 213 21.88 6.44 -5.93
CA ASP A 213 21.09 5.61 -6.86
C ASP A 213 21.30 4.12 -6.58
N ARG A 214 22.56 3.70 -6.37
CA ARG A 214 22.86 2.30 -6.04
C ARG A 214 22.24 1.89 -4.72
N ARG A 215 22.28 2.78 -3.72
CA ARG A 215 21.68 2.53 -2.41
C ARG A 215 20.16 2.42 -2.51
N TRP A 216 19.52 3.35 -3.22
CA TRP A 216 18.08 3.32 -3.49
C TRP A 216 17.67 2.03 -4.20
N ASN A 217 18.35 1.66 -5.29
CA ASN A 217 18.09 0.41 -6.00
C ASN A 217 18.25 -0.84 -5.12
N ALA A 218 19.26 -0.86 -4.24
CA ALA A 218 19.45 -1.97 -3.30
C ALA A 218 18.31 -2.07 -2.27
N GLU A 219 17.68 -0.95 -1.92
CA GLU A 219 16.52 -0.91 -1.04
C GLU A 219 15.24 -1.34 -1.74
N GLN A 220 15.04 -0.97 -3.00
CA GLN A 220 13.93 -1.52 -3.80
C GLN A 220 14.05 -3.04 -3.95
N ALA A 221 15.27 -3.56 -4.16
CA ALA A 221 15.51 -5.00 -4.20
C ALA A 221 15.26 -5.68 -2.84
N ARG A 222 15.40 -4.97 -1.71
CA ARG A 222 14.99 -5.46 -0.37
C ARG A 222 13.49 -5.44 -0.23
N ALA A 223 12.82 -4.39 -0.69
CA ALA A 223 11.37 -4.29 -0.71
C ALA A 223 10.73 -5.45 -1.50
N ALA A 224 11.32 -5.84 -2.62
CA ALA A 224 10.84 -6.98 -3.42
C ALA A 224 10.93 -8.33 -2.70
N ARG A 225 11.64 -8.43 -1.58
CA ARG A 225 11.70 -9.63 -0.73
C ARG A 225 10.73 -9.59 0.44
N LEU A 226 9.85 -8.59 0.50
CA LEU A 226 8.80 -8.52 1.51
C LEU A 226 7.73 -9.59 1.31
N SER A 227 7.63 -10.22 0.13
CA SER A 227 6.71 -11.32 -0.14
C SER A 227 7.46 -12.46 -0.84
N THR A 228 7.04 -13.69 -0.60
CA THR A 228 7.43 -14.88 -1.37
C THR A 228 6.77 -14.92 -2.75
N ASN A 229 5.71 -14.13 -2.96
CA ASN A 229 5.02 -13.94 -4.22
C ASN A 229 5.23 -12.49 -4.72
N SER A 230 6.33 -12.27 -5.42
CA SER A 230 6.81 -10.91 -5.71
C SER A 230 7.43 -10.76 -7.09
N GLU A 231 7.15 -9.63 -7.74
CA GLU A 231 7.84 -9.17 -8.95
C GLU A 231 8.59 -7.85 -8.69
N HIS A 232 9.79 -7.71 -9.28
CA HIS A 232 10.55 -6.45 -9.29
C HIS A 232 10.73 -5.95 -10.72
N LEU A 233 10.05 -4.85 -11.06
CA LEU A 233 10.07 -4.21 -12.37
C LEU A 233 10.88 -2.91 -12.34
N PHE A 234 11.31 -2.49 -13.52
CA PHE A 234 12.04 -1.23 -13.71
C PHE A 234 11.38 -0.37 -14.78
N ALA A 235 10.96 0.83 -14.39
CA ALA A 235 10.50 1.87 -15.31
C ALA A 235 11.72 2.59 -15.90
N LYS A 236 12.40 1.91 -16.84
CA LYS A 236 13.77 2.25 -17.32
C LYS A 236 13.94 3.68 -17.86
N LYS A 237 12.85 4.34 -18.22
CA LYS A 237 12.84 5.70 -18.79
C LYS A 237 12.17 6.73 -17.88
N SER A 238 11.82 6.36 -16.65
CA SER A 238 11.13 7.22 -15.68
C SER A 238 12.08 7.76 -14.63
N GLY A 239 11.78 8.96 -14.13
CA GLY A 239 12.28 9.43 -12.85
C GLY A 239 11.40 8.93 -11.69
N HIS A 240 11.58 9.53 -10.52
CA HIS A 240 10.91 9.14 -9.28
C HIS A 240 9.36 9.13 -9.37
N VAL A 241 8.76 9.87 -10.31
CA VAL A 241 7.31 10.02 -10.46
C VAL A 241 6.80 9.10 -11.59
N ILE A 242 6.96 7.79 -11.41
CA ILE A 242 6.65 6.76 -12.43
C ILE A 242 5.22 6.87 -12.95
N GLN A 243 4.25 7.16 -12.08
CA GLN A 243 2.83 7.33 -12.45
C GLN A 243 2.58 8.47 -13.45
N GLN A 244 3.53 9.40 -13.62
CA GLN A 244 3.50 10.44 -14.63
C GLN A 244 4.37 10.11 -15.85
N ASP A 245 5.55 9.55 -15.62
CA ASP A 245 6.56 9.32 -16.65
C ASP A 245 6.29 8.05 -17.47
N ASP A 246 5.84 6.99 -16.81
CA ASP A 246 5.44 5.71 -17.40
C ASP A 246 4.14 5.20 -16.75
N PRO A 247 2.99 5.84 -17.05
CA PRO A 247 1.71 5.42 -16.48
C PRO A 247 1.31 4.00 -16.90
N ALA A 248 1.81 3.50 -18.04
CA ALA A 248 1.43 2.21 -18.59
C ALA A 248 1.92 1.05 -17.71
N ILE A 249 3.15 1.12 -17.19
CA ILE A 249 3.67 0.08 -16.31
C ILE A 249 2.90 -0.01 -14.98
N VAL A 250 2.44 1.13 -14.46
CA VAL A 250 1.61 1.21 -13.25
C VAL A 250 0.23 0.59 -13.50
N ILE A 251 -0.41 0.93 -14.63
CA ILE A 251 -1.72 0.39 -15.01
C ILE A 251 -1.64 -1.14 -15.16
N ALA A 252 -0.63 -1.63 -15.87
CA ALA A 252 -0.42 -3.06 -16.07
C ALA A 252 -0.18 -3.81 -14.75
N ALA A 253 0.61 -3.25 -13.83
CA ALA A 253 0.88 -3.86 -12.53
C ALA A 253 -0.39 -3.97 -11.66
N VAL A 254 -1.22 -2.94 -11.62
CA VAL A 254 -2.53 -3.00 -10.93
C VAL A 254 -3.43 -4.06 -11.57
N GLY A 255 -3.45 -4.14 -12.91
CA GLY A 255 -4.18 -5.19 -13.62
C GLY A 255 -3.74 -6.61 -13.24
N ARG A 256 -2.43 -6.84 -13.06
CA ARG A 256 -1.91 -8.14 -12.60
C ARG A 256 -2.32 -8.47 -11.17
N LEU A 257 -2.09 -7.54 -10.24
CA LEU A 257 -2.45 -7.74 -8.82
C LEU A 257 -3.95 -7.99 -8.63
N THR A 258 -4.80 -7.28 -9.37
CA THR A 258 -6.25 -7.47 -9.30
C THR A 258 -6.71 -8.77 -9.95
N ALA A 259 -6.03 -9.27 -10.99
CA ALA A 259 -6.34 -10.56 -11.60
C ALA A 259 -5.95 -11.74 -10.72
N GLU A 260 -4.84 -11.64 -9.98
CA GLU A 260 -4.36 -12.67 -9.08
C GLU A 260 -5.16 -12.77 -7.78
N ALA A 261 -5.75 -11.66 -7.34
CA ALA A 261 -6.58 -11.60 -6.13
C ALA A 261 -8.04 -12.08 -6.32
N ARG A 262 -8.43 -12.49 -7.54
CA ARG A 262 -9.77 -13.00 -7.88
C ARG A 262 -9.82 -14.51 -7.87
#